data_AF-A0AAE3T8R2-F1
#
_entry.id   AF-A0AAE3T8R2-F1
#
_cell.length_a   1.000
_cell.length_b   1.000
_cell.length_c   1.000
_cell.angle_alpha   90.00
_cell.angle_beta   90.00
_cell.angle_gamma   90.00
#
_symmetry.space_group_name_H-M   'P 1'
#
loop_
_entity.id
_entity.type
_entity.pdbx_description
1 polymer ?
#
loop_
_entity_poly.entity_id
_entity_poly.type
_entity_poly.pdbx_seq_one_letter_code
_entity_poly.pdbx_strand_id
1 'polypeptide(L)'
;MKVALDSTVVAGGVRIAAICRRHVGGRAGRAGLAAAAEKTPLAILIDAGQGTRAVDMAGDPLDFAAVEALCPGAWRRFEDGH
;
A
#
# COMPACT_ATOMS: atom_id res chain seq x y z
N MET A 1 -12.03 4.44 7.07
CA MET A 1 -11.17 3.46 6.37
C MET A 1 -10.53 4.15 5.18
N LYS A 2 -9.22 3.99 4.95
CA LYS A 2 -8.51 4.64 3.84
C LYS A 2 -7.58 3.64 3.17
N VAL A 3 -7.59 3.58 1.84
CA VAL A 3 -6.56 2.87 1.08
C VAL A 3 -5.49 3.88 0.68
N ALA A 4 -4.22 3.51 0.83
CA ALA A 4 -3.09 4.36 0.47
C ALA A 4 -1.87 3.53 0.10
N LEU A 5 -1.05 4.06 -0.80
CA LEU A 5 0.31 3.59 -1.02
C LEU A 5 1.17 3.94 0.21
N ASP A 6 1.91 2.97 0.71
CA ASP A 6 2.98 3.17 1.68
C ASP A 6 4.20 3.83 1.04
N SER A 7 5.09 4.38 1.88
CA SER A 7 6.38 4.88 1.42
C SER A 7 7.18 3.78 0.72
N THR A 8 7.79 4.13 -0.40
CA THR A 8 8.66 3.24 -1.14
C THR A 8 9.92 2.92 -0.32
N VAL A 9 10.24 1.64 -0.21
CA VAL A 9 11.49 1.15 0.40
C VAL A 9 12.42 0.67 -0.72
N VAL A 10 13.71 0.96 -0.59
CA VAL A 10 14.74 0.49 -1.53
C VAL A 10 15.68 -0.47 -0.79
N ALA A 11 15.80 -1.70 -1.30
CA ALA A 11 16.68 -2.72 -0.74
C ALA A 11 17.37 -3.50 -1.86
N GLY A 12 18.71 -3.51 -1.87
CA GLY A 12 19.48 -4.26 -2.88
C GLY A 12 19.20 -3.82 -4.33
N GLY A 13 18.87 -2.54 -4.56
CA GLY A 13 18.49 -2.03 -5.89
C GLY A 13 17.04 -2.30 -6.29
N VAL A 14 16.25 -2.97 -5.44
CA VAL A 14 14.83 -3.21 -5.67
C VAL A 14 14.01 -2.16 -4.92
N ARG A 15 13.10 -1.48 -5.62
CA ARG A 15 12.08 -0.60 -5.05
C ARG A 15 10.84 -1.42 -4.74
N ILE A 16 10.26 -1.24 -3.55
CA ILE A 16 9.07 -1.95 -3.10
C ILE A 16 8.13 -0.97 -2.39
N ALA A 17 6.85 -1.02 -2.71
CA ALA A 17 5.80 -0.31 -1.98
C ALA A 17 4.57 -1.19 -1.82
N ALA A 18 3.80 -0.98 -0.75
CA ALA A 18 2.57 -1.71 -0.50
C ALA A 18 1.36 -0.78 -0.61
N ILE A 19 0.31 -1.23 -1.31
CA ILE A 19 -1.01 -0.63 -1.18
C ILE A 19 -1.66 -1.22 0.06
N CYS A 20 -1.95 -0.38 1.04
CA CYS A 20 -2.50 -0.81 2.32
C CYS A 20 -3.86 -0.16 2.58
N ARG A 21 -4.79 -0.98 3.06
CA ARG A 21 -5.98 -0.52 3.76
C ARG A 21 -5.59 -0.19 5.19
N ARG A 22 -5.90 1.03 5.62
CA ARG A 22 -5.63 1.54 6.96
C ARG A 22 -6.94 1.89 7.65
N HIS A 23 -7.05 1.47 8.90
CA HIS A 23 -8.15 1.81 9.79
C HIS A 23 -7.58 2.30 11.11
N VAL A 24 -8.06 3.44 11.59
CA VAL A 24 -7.79 3.95 12.93
C VAL A 24 -9.15 4.20 13.56
N GLY A 25 -9.42 3.49 14.65
CA GLY A 25 -10.63 3.61 15.44
C GLY A 25 -10.30 4.14 16.82
N GLY A 26 -11.21 4.92 17.39
CA GLY A 26 -11.08 5.43 18.74
C GLY A 26 -12.44 5.46 19.43
N ARG A 27 -12.44 5.24 20.74
CA ARG A 27 -13.62 5.36 21.58
C ARG A 27 -13.26 6.09 22.86
N ALA A 28 -13.93 7.21 23.10
CA ALA A 28 -13.90 7.87 24.40
C ALA A 28 -14.95 7.22 25.33
N GLY A 29 -14.61 7.09 26.61
CA GLY A 29 -15.49 6.62 27.66
C GLY A 29 -15.22 7.34 28.98
N ARG A 30 -16.05 7.06 30.01
CA ARG A 30 -15.92 7.69 31.34
C ARG A 30 -14.54 7.49 31.98
N ALA A 31 -13.84 6.41 31.65
CA ALA A 31 -12.54 6.05 32.21
C ALA A 31 -11.34 6.51 31.35
N GLY A 32 -11.56 7.13 30.18
CA GLY A 32 -10.48 7.60 29.30
C GLY A 32 -10.72 7.33 27.81
N LEU A 33 -9.62 7.34 27.05
CA LEU A 33 -9.60 7.13 25.60
C LEU A 33 -9.00 5.77 25.25
N ALA A 34 -9.72 4.99 24.44
CA ALA A 34 -9.19 3.79 23.79
C ALA A 34 -8.99 4.06 22.31
N ALA A 35 -7.88 3.57 21.74
CA ALA A 35 -7.59 3.65 20.32
C ALA A 35 -7.07 2.30 19.81
N ALA A 36 -7.42 1.97 18.57
CA ALA A 36 -6.91 0.82 17.85
C ALA A 36 -6.57 1.21 16.41
N ALA A 37 -5.53 0.61 15.86
CA ALA A 37 -5.15 0.80 14.47
C ALA A 37 -4.90 -0.56 13.81
N GLU A 38 -5.33 -0.65 12.55
CA GLU A 38 -5.14 -1.82 11.71
C GLU A 38 -4.59 -1.39 10.35
N LYS A 39 -3.67 -2.19 9.82
CA LYS A 39 -3.10 -2.02 8.49
C LYS A 39 -3.08 -3.38 7.78
N THR A 40 -3.80 -3.47 6.67
CA THR A 40 -3.92 -4.68 5.86
C THR A 40 -3.30 -4.42 4.48
N PRO A 41 -2.25 -5.14 4.06
CA PRO A 41 -1.74 -5.05 2.69
C PRO A 41 -2.74 -5.67 1.71
N LEU A 42 -2.88 -5.04 0.54
CA LEU A 42 -3.78 -5.47 -0.53
C LEU A 42 -3.01 -5.86 -1.79
N ALA A 43 -1.91 -5.16 -2.06
CA ALA A 43 -1.04 -5.40 -3.21
C ALA A 43 0.38 -4.88 -2.93
N ILE A 44 1.37 -5.43 -3.64
CA ILE A 44 2.77 -5.02 -3.59
C ILE A 44 3.20 -4.57 -4.99
N LEU A 45 3.78 -3.38 -5.08
CA LEU A 45 4.46 -2.87 -6.28
C LEU A 45 5.96 -3.11 -6.12
N ILE A 46 6.60 -3.59 -7.18
CA ILE A 46 8.00 -4.01 -7.21
C ILE A 46 8.64 -3.46 -8.48
N ASP A 47 9.80 -2.83 -8.36
CA ASP A 47 10.68 -2.51 -9.49
C ASP A 47 12.10 -2.99 -9.17
N ALA A 48 12.59 -3.91 -9.99
CA ALA A 48 13.92 -4.51 -9.87
C ALA A 48 14.82 -4.15 -11.07
N GLY A 49 14.60 -2.99 -11.71
CA GLY A 49 15.38 -2.52 -12.86
C GLY A 49 14.93 -3.07 -14.21
N GLN A 50 13.85 -3.85 -14.25
CA GLN A 50 13.21 -4.34 -15.49
C GLN A 50 11.82 -3.73 -15.71
N GLY A 51 11.48 -2.71 -14.92
CA GLY A 51 10.17 -2.07 -14.92
C GLY A 51 9.33 -2.46 -13.71
N THR A 52 8.25 -1.72 -13.54
CA THR A 52 7.29 -1.89 -12.45
C THR A 52 6.39 -3.10 -12.72
N ARG A 53 6.24 -3.96 -11.72
CA ARG A 53 5.21 -5.01 -11.66
C ARG A 53 4.44 -4.91 -10.35
N ALA A 54 3.19 -5.35 -10.36
CA ALA A 54 2.36 -5.44 -9.17
C ALA A 54 1.85 -6.86 -8.97
N VAL A 55 1.70 -7.27 -7.71
CA VAL A 55 1.11 -8.55 -7.32
C VAL A 55 0.12 -8.34 -6.18
N ASP A 56 -0.89 -9.18 -6.10
CA ASP A 56 -1.78 -9.25 -4.93
C ASP A 56 -1.16 -10.04 -3.78
N MET A 57 -1.94 -10.32 -2.74
CA MET A 57 -1.49 -11.08 -1.57
C MET A 57 -1.41 -12.60 -1.79
N ALA A 58 -1.97 -13.12 -2.87
CA ALA A 58 -1.78 -14.50 -3.32
C ALA A 58 -0.53 -14.66 -4.21
N GLY A 59 0.03 -13.54 -4.69
CA GLY A 59 1.15 -13.49 -5.61
C GLY A 59 0.74 -13.43 -7.08
N ASP A 60 -0.57 -13.29 -7.35
CA ASP A 60 -1.10 -13.17 -8.70
C ASP A 60 -0.78 -11.78 -9.26
N PRO A 61 -0.40 -11.68 -10.55
CA PRO A 61 -0.03 -10.41 -11.16
C PRO A 61 -1.25 -9.48 -11.26
N LEU A 62 -1.03 -8.21 -10.94
CA LEU A 62 -2.01 -7.14 -11.13
C LEU A 62 -1.58 -6.24 -12.28
N ASP A 63 -2.51 -5.94 -13.18
CA ASP A 63 -2.30 -4.95 -14.22
C ASP A 63 -2.46 -3.52 -13.69
N PHE A 64 -2.14 -2.54 -14.54
CA PHE A 64 -2.28 -1.13 -14.23
C PHE A 64 -3.69 -0.75 -13.76
N ALA A 65 -4.72 -1.25 -14.45
CA ALA A 65 -6.11 -0.92 -14.15
C ALA A 65 -6.54 -1.45 -12.77
N ALA A 66 -6.11 -2.66 -12.41
CA ALA A 66 -6.37 -3.26 -11.11
C ALA A 66 -5.66 -2.49 -9.98
N VAL A 67 -4.41 -2.07 -10.19
CA VAL A 67 -3.67 -1.24 -9.23
C VAL A 67 -4.36 0.11 -9.01
N GLU A 68 -4.74 0.78 -10.09
CA GLU A 68 -5.38 2.10 -10.01
C GLU A 68 -6.80 2.02 -9.43
N ALA A 69 -7.51 0.90 -9.63
CA ALA A 69 -8.78 0.64 -8.96
C ALA A 69 -8.63 0.47 -7.44
N LEU A 70 -7.52 -0.12 -6.98
CA LEU A 70 -7.22 -0.26 -5.55
C LEU A 70 -6.82 1.09 -4.93
N CYS A 71 -5.94 1.84 -5.59
CA CYS A 71 -5.42 3.10 -5.09
C CYS A 71 -5.07 4.04 -6.26
N PRO A 72 -5.95 5.01 -6.58
CA PRO A 72 -5.69 5.95 -7.67
C PRO A 72 -4.38 6.71 -7.52
N GLY A 73 -3.60 6.75 -8.59
CA GLY A 73 -2.28 7.34 -8.70
C GLY A 73 -1.16 6.52 -8.07
N ALA A 74 -1.42 5.30 -7.59
CA ALA A 74 -0.39 4.48 -6.94
C ALA A 74 0.74 4.12 -7.91
N TRP A 75 0.41 3.80 -9.17
CA TRP A 75 1.40 3.40 -10.14
C TRP A 75 2.40 4.52 -10.41
N ARG A 76 1.89 5.71 -10.77
CA ARG A 76 2.72 6.88 -11.07
C ARG A 76 3.54 7.31 -9.86
N ARG A 77 2.95 7.34 -8.66
CA ARG A 77 3.66 7.72 -7.43
C ARG A 77 4.81 6.78 -7.11
N PHE A 78 4.64 5.49 -7.37
CA PHE A 78 5.70 4.50 -7.18
C PHE A 78 6.83 4.70 -8.19
N GLU A 79 6.50 4.95 -9.46
CA GLU A 79 7.49 5.24 -10.51
C GLU A 79 8.29 6.52 -10.19
N ASP A 80 7.60 7.58 -9.77
CA ASP A 80 8.17 8.88 -9.39
C ASP A 80 9.03 8.80 -8.09
N GLY A 81 8.90 7.74 -7.30
CA GLY A 81 9.66 7.52 -6.06
C GLY A 81 9.16 8.30 -4.84
N HIS A 82 7.86 8.65 -4.80
CA HIS A 82 7.21 9.40 -3.72
C HIS A 82 6.64 8.53 -2.59
#